data_AF-A0A5R9M7R7-F1
#
_entry.id   AF-A0A5R9M7R7-F1
#
_cell.length_a   1.000
_cell.length_b   1.000
_cell.length_c   1.000
_cell.angle_alpha   90.00
_cell.angle_beta   90.00
_cell.angle_gamma   90.00
#
_symmetry.space_group_name_H-M   'P 1'
#
loop_
_entity.id
_entity.type
_entity.pdbx_description
1 polymer ?
#
loop_
_entity_poly.entity_id
_entity_poly.type
_entity_poly.pdbx_seq_one_letter_code
_entity_poly.pdbx_strand_id
1 'polypeptide(L)'
;MTGEENTHQIPEGLTEAQAERMLADMNEVIRAGEEMRKLRADMIKIFADLGWTQDRIAQLTDMSQPAVSKQVAKYRLGDPLPAATFSLDQRDVPWLEGRLWGLAEEIAETVDSARSARYVNALARGKKRFTPQNVDELRRLVEEDLRLHRAELPGGYRNAYDEISRGLDLPEQVTATGSASVRRALACQIQRDRLRNDV
;
A
#
# COMPACT_ATOMS: atom_id res chain seq x y z
N MET A 1 -71.04 16.17 8.72
CA MET A 1 -70.73 15.27 7.58
C MET A 1 -69.93 16.12 6.61
N THR A 2 -68.64 15.89 6.35
CA THR A 2 -67.95 14.66 5.92
C THR A 2 -66.51 14.65 6.44
N GLY A 3 -66.05 13.47 6.82
CA GLY A 3 -64.80 13.23 7.53
C GLY A 3 -63.53 13.36 6.69
N GLU A 4 -62.46 13.70 7.39
CA GLU A 4 -61.07 13.62 6.98
C GLU A 4 -60.66 12.15 6.85
N GLU A 5 -60.16 11.75 5.68
CA GLU A 5 -59.29 10.57 5.54
C GLU A 5 -58.08 10.98 4.69
N ASN A 6 -57.13 11.66 5.32
CA ASN A 6 -55.76 11.70 4.85
C ASN A 6 -55.09 10.40 5.34
N THR A 7 -55.28 9.34 4.57
CA THR A 7 -54.64 8.04 4.78
C THR A 7 -53.13 8.24 4.70
N HIS A 8 -52.49 8.41 5.86
CA HIS A 8 -51.04 8.33 6.00
C HIS A 8 -50.65 6.91 5.61
N GLN A 9 -50.15 6.74 4.38
CA GLN A 9 -49.52 5.50 3.95
C GLN A 9 -48.27 5.30 4.82
N ILE A 10 -48.42 4.44 5.83
CA ILE A 10 -47.29 3.85 6.55
C ILE A 10 -46.50 3.05 5.52
N PRO A 11 -45.20 3.33 5.28
CA PRO A 11 -44.41 2.53 4.37
C PRO A 11 -44.40 1.10 4.91
N GLU A 12 -44.80 0.15 4.07
CA GLU A 12 -44.80 -1.28 4.37
C GLU A 12 -43.45 -1.68 5.00
N GLY A 13 -43.53 -2.38 6.13
CA GLY A 13 -42.38 -2.73 6.95
C GLY A 13 -41.30 -3.46 6.16
N LEU A 14 -40.04 -3.11 6.47
CA LEU A 14 -38.84 -3.75 5.93
C LEU A 14 -38.96 -5.27 6.02
N THR A 15 -38.94 -5.96 4.88
CA THR A 15 -38.98 -7.42 4.87
C THR A 15 -37.70 -7.99 5.50
N GLU A 16 -37.80 -9.17 6.12
CA GLU A 16 -36.66 -9.83 6.77
C GLU A 16 -35.45 -9.98 5.82
N ALA A 17 -35.70 -10.36 4.56
CA ALA A 17 -34.66 -10.45 3.54
C ALA A 17 -34.01 -9.11 3.17
N GLN A 18 -34.73 -7.99 3.26
CA GLN A 18 -34.16 -6.65 3.09
C GLN A 18 -33.32 -6.25 4.31
N ALA A 19 -33.76 -6.60 5.52
CA ALA A 19 -33.01 -6.35 6.74
C ALA A 19 -31.69 -7.14 6.78
N GLU A 20 -31.71 -8.41 6.37
CA GLU A 20 -30.51 -9.24 6.24
C GLU A 20 -29.50 -8.65 5.25
N ARG A 21 -29.96 -8.20 4.07
CA ARG A 21 -29.09 -7.58 3.08
C ARG A 21 -28.46 -6.28 3.60
N MET A 22 -29.26 -5.43 4.25
CA MET A 22 -28.76 -4.19 4.86
C MET A 22 -27.73 -4.47 5.97
N LEU A 23 -27.95 -5.48 6.82
CA LEU A 23 -27.00 -5.87 7.86
C LEU A 23 -25.72 -6.47 7.27
N ALA A 24 -25.81 -7.27 6.21
CA ALA A 24 -24.64 -7.78 5.50
C ALA A 24 -23.80 -6.64 4.91
N ASP A 25 -24.44 -5.68 4.24
CA ASP A 25 -23.78 -4.51 3.68
C ASP A 25 -23.12 -3.66 4.79
N MET A 26 -23.79 -3.48 5.94
CA MET A 26 -23.24 -2.78 7.10
C MET A 26 -22.04 -3.52 7.70
N ASN A 27 -22.12 -4.85 7.84
CA ASN A 27 -21.02 -5.67 8.37
C ASN A 27 -19.79 -5.59 7.47
N GLU A 28 -19.99 -5.56 6.15
CA GLU A 28 -18.88 -5.37 5.20
C GLU A 28 -18.23 -3.99 5.32
N VAL A 29 -19.03 -2.93 5.52
CA VAL A 29 -18.50 -1.58 5.78
C VAL A 29 -17.74 -1.51 7.10
N ILE A 30 -18.24 -2.16 8.15
CA ILE A 30 -17.58 -2.24 9.46
C ILE A 30 -16.25 -2.97 9.33
N ARG A 31 -16.26 -4.14 8.66
CA ARG A 31 -15.07 -4.95 8.40
C ARG A 31 -14.02 -4.17 7.60
N ALA A 32 -14.43 -3.49 6.53
CA ALA A 32 -13.53 -2.63 5.75
C ALA A 32 -12.95 -1.48 6.59
N GLY A 33 -13.76 -0.88 7.47
CA GLY A 33 -13.33 0.16 8.41
C GLY A 33 -12.33 -0.33 9.46
N GLU A 34 -12.50 -1.56 9.94
CA GLU A 34 -11.57 -2.24 10.86
C GLU A 34 -10.26 -2.60 10.19
N GLU A 35 -10.30 -3.17 8.98
CA GLU A 35 -9.11 -3.46 8.18
C GLU A 35 -8.31 -2.19 7.88
N MET A 36 -8.99 -1.08 7.59
CA MET A 36 -8.34 0.21 7.37
C MET A 36 -7.72 0.77 8.66
N ARG A 37 -8.38 0.61 9.82
CA ARG A 37 -7.81 0.98 11.13
C ARG A 37 -6.58 0.13 11.46
N LYS A 38 -6.60 -1.16 11.14
CA LYS A 38 -5.49 -2.09 11.35
C LYS A 38 -4.30 -1.73 10.45
N LEU A 39 -4.54 -1.57 9.15
CA LEU A 39 -3.55 -1.15 8.17
C LEU A 39 -2.82 0.14 8.59
N ARG A 40 -3.57 1.14 9.07
CA ARG A 40 -2.98 2.39 9.56
C ARG A 40 -2.05 2.17 10.77
N ALA A 41 -2.43 1.31 11.71
CA ALA A 41 -1.58 1.01 12.86
C ALA A 41 -0.29 0.30 12.44
N ASP A 42 -0.38 -0.67 11.52
CA ASP A 42 0.77 -1.39 11.00
C ASP A 42 1.72 -0.45 10.22
N MET A 43 1.19 0.45 9.39
CA MET A 43 1.98 1.47 8.68
C MET A 43 2.76 2.37 9.65
N ILE A 44 2.11 2.88 10.69
CA ILE A 44 2.76 3.74 11.69
C ILE A 44 3.93 3.01 12.36
N LYS A 45 3.74 1.72 12.69
CA LYS A 45 4.80 0.90 13.28
C LYS A 45 6.00 0.74 12.34
N ILE A 46 5.76 0.31 11.10
CA ILE A 46 6.83 0.10 10.10
C ILE A 46 7.65 1.38 9.93
N PHE A 47 6.97 2.51 9.72
CA PHE A 47 7.69 3.78 9.54
C PHE A 47 8.45 4.20 10.80
N ALA A 48 7.88 4.01 11.98
CA ALA A 48 8.58 4.29 13.24
C ALA A 48 9.83 3.39 13.43
N ASP A 49 9.74 2.09 13.08
CA ASP A 49 10.87 1.15 13.13
C ASP A 49 11.96 1.51 12.08
N LEU A 50 11.57 2.12 10.95
CA LEU A 50 12.49 2.69 9.95
C LEU A 50 13.08 4.06 10.35
N GLY A 51 12.82 4.54 11.58
CA GLY A 51 13.39 5.78 12.11
C GLY A 51 12.68 7.06 11.63
N TRP A 52 11.51 6.95 11.02
CA TRP A 52 10.77 8.12 10.54
C TRP A 52 10.20 8.96 11.68
N THR A 53 10.16 10.29 11.49
CA THR A 53 9.55 11.20 12.46
C THR A 53 8.03 11.07 12.45
N GLN A 54 7.40 11.28 13.61
CA GLN A 54 5.95 11.24 13.74
C GLN A 54 5.25 12.24 12.81
N ASP A 55 5.87 13.40 12.55
CA ASP A 55 5.37 14.41 11.61
C ASP A 55 5.34 13.90 10.17
N ARG A 56 6.39 13.19 9.75
CA ARG A 56 6.47 12.62 8.40
C ARG A 56 5.45 11.49 8.22
N ILE A 57 5.25 10.68 9.26
CA ILE A 57 4.23 9.62 9.26
C ILE A 57 2.82 10.23 9.20
N ALA A 58 2.56 11.30 9.97
CA ALA A 58 1.28 12.00 9.99
C ALA A 58 0.90 12.55 8.61
N GLN A 59 1.85 13.18 7.91
CA GLN A 59 1.65 13.69 6.55
C GLN A 59 1.31 12.57 5.55
N LEU A 60 1.98 11.42 5.63
CA LEU A 60 1.73 10.30 4.69
C LEU A 60 0.44 9.54 4.97
N THR A 61 0.02 9.47 6.23
CA THR A 61 -1.17 8.71 6.63
C THR A 61 -2.44 9.56 6.66
N ASP A 62 -2.34 10.85 6.32
CA ASP A 62 -3.39 11.86 6.49
C ASP A 62 -3.96 11.86 7.91
N MET A 63 -3.06 11.75 8.89
CA MET A 63 -3.38 11.70 10.31
C MET A 63 -2.86 12.93 11.02
N SER A 64 -3.48 13.26 12.14
CA SER A 64 -2.90 14.23 13.05
C SER A 64 -1.68 13.64 13.76
N GLN A 65 -0.65 14.45 13.98
CA GLN A 65 0.53 14.04 14.74
C GLN A 65 0.18 13.46 16.13
N PRO A 66 -0.81 13.98 16.90
CA PRO A 66 -1.25 13.35 18.14
C PRO A 66 -1.81 11.93 17.96
N ALA A 67 -2.52 11.65 16.86
CA ALA A 67 -3.02 10.32 16.56
C ALA A 67 -1.88 9.34 16.26
N VAL A 68 -0.85 9.79 15.55
CA VAL A 68 0.39 9.02 15.32
C VAL A 68 1.13 8.76 16.62
N SER A 69 1.37 9.80 17.44
CA SER A 69 2.01 9.67 18.75
C SER A 69 1.32 8.64 19.65
N LYS A 70 -0.02 8.67 19.70
CA LYS A 70 -0.82 7.70 20.46
C LYS A 70 -0.61 6.27 19.98
N GLN A 71 -0.53 6.03 18.66
CA GLN A 71 -0.29 4.70 18.10
C GLN A 71 1.15 4.23 18.35
N VAL A 72 2.14 5.12 18.20
CA VAL A 72 3.55 4.82 18.52
C VAL A 72 3.73 4.51 20.02
N ALA A 73 3.08 5.26 20.90
CA ALA A 73 3.10 5.00 22.34
C ALA A 73 2.42 3.67 22.68
N LYS A 74 1.27 3.38 22.07
CA LYS A 74 0.55 2.11 22.22
C LYS A 74 1.40 0.91 21.79
N TYR A 75 2.13 1.04 20.69
CA TYR A 75 3.10 0.05 20.23
C TYR A 75 4.23 -0.18 21.25
N ARG A 76 4.84 0.89 21.77
CA ARG A 76 5.92 0.81 22.78
C ARG A 76 5.47 0.20 24.11
N LEU A 77 4.19 0.35 24.46
CA LEU A 77 3.56 -0.24 25.65
C LEU A 77 3.25 -1.74 25.51
N GLY A 78 3.58 -2.36 24.36
CA GLY A 78 3.54 -3.80 24.18
C GLY A 78 2.14 -4.39 23.99
N ASP A 79 1.13 -3.56 23.70
CA ASP A 79 -0.22 -4.05 23.39
C ASP A 79 -0.21 -4.68 21.99
N PRO A 80 -0.26 -6.01 21.86
CA PRO A 80 -0.10 -6.65 20.57
C PRO A 80 -1.46 -6.61 19.88
N LEU A 81 -1.73 -5.54 19.14
CA LEU A 81 -2.65 -5.71 18.00
C LEU A 81 -2.06 -6.82 17.12
N PRO A 82 -2.88 -7.75 16.61
CA PRO A 82 -2.38 -8.83 15.78
C PRO A 82 -1.69 -8.17 14.59
N ALA A 83 -0.36 -8.19 14.58
CA ALA A 83 0.43 -7.58 13.52
C ALA A 83 -0.12 -8.14 12.22
N ALA A 84 -0.76 -7.32 11.37
CA ALA A 84 -0.78 -7.73 9.98
C ALA A 84 0.69 -7.66 9.60
N THR A 85 1.28 -8.82 9.38
CA THR A 85 2.70 -9.00 9.16
C THR A 85 3.08 -8.39 7.82
N PHE A 86 3.07 -7.07 7.73
CA PHE A 86 3.79 -6.30 6.72
C PHE A 86 5.27 -6.36 7.09
N SER A 87 5.83 -7.57 7.07
CA SER A 87 7.27 -7.75 7.07
C SER A 87 7.79 -7.25 5.73
N LEU A 88 8.98 -6.64 5.72
CA LEU A 88 9.72 -6.35 4.49
C LEU A 88 9.88 -7.60 3.60
N ASP A 89 9.86 -8.78 4.23
CA ASP A 89 9.94 -10.10 3.61
C ASP A 89 8.63 -10.55 2.94
N GLN A 90 7.58 -9.74 2.94
CA GLN A 90 6.32 -10.10 2.30
C GLN A 90 6.54 -10.28 0.79
N ARG A 91 6.15 -11.44 0.25
CA ARG A 91 6.39 -11.83 -1.16
C ARG A 91 5.13 -11.97 -2.00
N ASP A 92 4.04 -11.34 -1.60
CA ASP A 92 2.86 -11.33 -2.44
C ASP A 92 3.00 -10.32 -3.59
N VAL A 93 2.25 -10.56 -4.68
CA VAL A 93 2.42 -9.83 -5.94
C VAL A 93 2.30 -8.30 -5.80
N PRO A 94 1.21 -7.72 -5.25
CA PRO A 94 1.13 -6.28 -5.01
C PRO A 94 2.28 -5.68 -4.20
N TRP A 95 2.85 -6.40 -3.25
CA TRP A 95 3.98 -5.90 -2.49
C TRP A 95 5.24 -5.81 -3.37
N LEU A 96 5.55 -6.89 -4.08
CA LEU A 96 6.70 -6.96 -4.98
C LEU A 96 6.60 -5.98 -6.15
N GLU A 97 5.40 -5.80 -6.71
CA GLU A 97 5.12 -4.78 -7.73
C GLU A 97 5.40 -3.37 -7.22
N GLY A 98 5.03 -3.08 -5.97
CA GLY A 98 5.34 -1.82 -5.31
C GLY A 98 6.83 -1.61 -5.09
N ARG A 99 7.56 -2.64 -4.63
CA ARG A 99 9.02 -2.59 -4.49
C ARG A 99 9.70 -2.34 -5.84
N LEU A 100 9.27 -3.02 -6.91
CA LEU A 100 9.81 -2.79 -8.25
C LEU A 100 9.61 -1.34 -8.70
N TRP A 101 8.42 -0.79 -8.45
CA TRP A 101 8.12 0.61 -8.75
C TRP A 101 9.03 1.57 -7.95
N GLY A 102 9.20 1.35 -6.64
CA GLY A 102 10.08 2.18 -5.81
C GLY A 102 11.55 2.13 -6.25
N LEU A 103 12.05 0.94 -6.59
CA LEU A 103 13.39 0.79 -7.17
C LEU A 103 13.54 1.59 -8.47
N ALA A 104 12.56 1.51 -9.36
CA ALA A 104 12.58 2.21 -10.64
C ALA A 104 12.50 3.74 -10.46
N GLU A 105 11.72 4.23 -9.49
CA GLU A 105 11.71 5.66 -9.15
C GLU A 105 13.05 6.13 -8.61
N GLU A 106 13.67 5.37 -7.70
CA GLU A 106 14.96 5.78 -7.13
C GLU A 106 16.08 5.76 -8.18
N ILE A 107 16.07 4.79 -9.10
CA ILE A 107 16.97 4.80 -10.27
C ILE A 107 16.74 6.06 -11.09
N ALA A 108 15.49 6.39 -11.43
CA ALA A 108 15.16 7.56 -12.23
C ALA A 108 15.49 8.90 -11.56
N GLU A 109 15.55 8.94 -10.23
CA GLU A 109 16.02 10.11 -9.48
C GLU A 109 17.55 10.16 -9.36
N THR A 110 18.21 9.00 -9.36
CA THR A 110 19.68 8.91 -9.27
C THR A 110 20.35 9.17 -10.63
N VAL A 111 19.73 8.73 -11.73
CA VAL A 111 20.27 8.90 -13.09
C VAL A 111 19.26 9.58 -14.02
N ASP A 112 19.65 10.73 -14.56
CA ASP A 112 18.79 11.58 -15.41
C ASP A 112 18.33 10.89 -16.71
N SER A 113 19.06 9.87 -17.16
CA SER A 113 18.81 9.18 -18.44
C SER A 113 18.13 7.81 -18.31
N ALA A 114 17.60 7.50 -17.12
CA ALA A 114 16.88 6.25 -16.85
C ALA A 114 15.74 6.02 -17.87
N ARG A 115 15.77 4.87 -18.53
CA ARG A 115 14.72 4.40 -19.45
C ARG A 115 13.40 4.19 -18.72
N SER A 116 13.46 3.78 -17.45
CA SER A 116 12.29 3.59 -16.60
C SER A 116 11.58 4.90 -16.21
N ALA A 117 12.24 6.07 -16.29
CA ALA A 117 11.72 7.35 -15.79
C ALA A 117 10.33 7.72 -16.34
N ARG A 118 10.12 7.61 -17.65
CA ARG A 118 8.81 7.91 -18.26
C ARG A 118 7.74 6.90 -17.84
N TYR A 119 8.15 5.65 -17.62
CA TYR A 119 7.26 4.56 -17.26
C TYR A 119 6.73 4.73 -15.82
N VAL A 120 7.63 4.98 -14.87
CA VAL A 120 7.26 5.23 -13.46
C VAL A 120 6.42 6.49 -13.31
N ASN A 121 6.72 7.55 -14.06
CA ASN A 121 5.88 8.75 -14.11
C ASN A 121 4.46 8.46 -14.59
N ALA A 122 4.27 7.51 -15.51
CA ALA A 122 2.95 7.12 -15.97
C ALA A 122 2.21 6.26 -14.93
N LEU A 123 2.92 5.42 -14.16
CA LEU A 123 2.35 4.66 -13.03
C LEU A 123 1.92 5.61 -11.90
N ALA A 124 2.79 6.53 -11.48
CA ALA A 124 2.52 7.50 -10.42
C ALA A 124 1.29 8.38 -10.71
N ARG A 125 1.08 8.75 -11.98
CA ARG A 125 -0.09 9.52 -12.43
C ARG A 125 -1.35 8.67 -12.70
N GLY A 126 -1.30 7.38 -12.42
CA GLY A 126 -2.41 6.44 -12.69
C GLY A 126 -2.72 6.24 -14.19
N LYS A 127 -1.85 6.71 -15.10
CA LYS A 127 -2.01 6.52 -16.55
C LYS A 127 -1.70 5.09 -16.99
N LYS A 128 -0.88 4.39 -16.20
CA LYS A 128 -0.62 2.95 -16.33
C LYS A 128 -1.09 2.24 -15.07
N ARG A 129 -1.58 1.01 -15.24
CA ARG A 129 -1.97 0.12 -14.14
C ARG A 129 -0.98 -1.02 -14.02
N PHE A 130 -0.85 -1.57 -12.83
CA PHE A 130 -0.09 -2.81 -12.60
C PHE A 130 -0.85 -3.99 -13.19
N THR A 131 -0.45 -4.37 -14.41
CA THR A 131 -0.85 -5.60 -15.09
C THR A 131 0.41 -6.43 -15.30
N PRO A 132 0.34 -7.77 -15.46
CA PRO A 132 1.52 -8.60 -15.67
C PRO A 132 2.43 -8.07 -16.78
N GLN A 133 1.85 -7.69 -17.93
CA GLN A 133 2.59 -7.13 -19.06
C GLN A 133 3.29 -5.81 -18.73
N ASN A 134 2.64 -4.96 -17.92
CA ASN A 134 3.22 -3.70 -17.51
C ASN A 134 4.34 -3.89 -16.47
N VAL A 135 4.20 -4.90 -15.60
CA VAL A 135 5.24 -5.28 -14.64
C VAL A 135 6.45 -5.86 -15.36
N ASP A 136 6.26 -6.75 -16.33
CA ASP A 136 7.35 -7.32 -17.13
C ASP A 136 8.09 -6.26 -17.93
N GLU A 137 7.38 -5.30 -18.52
CA GLU A 137 8.03 -4.18 -19.21
C GLU A 137 8.81 -3.29 -18.23
N LEU A 138 8.28 -3.06 -17.02
CA LEU A 138 9.02 -2.34 -15.98
C LEU A 138 10.28 -3.10 -15.54
N ARG A 139 10.22 -4.44 -15.39
CA ARG A 139 11.39 -5.29 -15.09
C ARG A 139 12.46 -5.11 -16.18
N ARG A 140 12.06 -5.19 -17.45
CA ARG A 140 12.96 -5.01 -18.60
C ARG A 140 13.66 -3.64 -18.59
N LEU A 141 12.92 -2.57 -18.34
CA LEU A 141 13.46 -1.22 -18.28
C LEU A 141 14.43 -1.03 -17.11
N VAL A 142 14.07 -1.53 -15.93
CA VAL A 142 14.95 -1.47 -14.74
C VAL A 142 16.23 -2.27 -14.96
N GLU A 143 16.15 -3.45 -15.55
CA GLU A 143 17.33 -4.25 -15.87
C GLU A 143 18.25 -3.55 -16.88
N GLU A 144 17.66 -2.88 -17.88
CA GLU A 144 18.39 -2.07 -18.83
C GLU A 144 19.11 -0.90 -18.13
N ASP A 145 18.42 -0.19 -17.24
CA ASP A 145 18.99 0.92 -16.46
C ASP A 145 20.13 0.44 -15.56
N LEU A 146 19.95 -0.68 -14.84
CA LEU A 146 20.99 -1.28 -13.99
C LEU A 146 22.22 -1.70 -14.79
N ARG A 147 22.03 -2.16 -16.03
CA ARG A 147 23.13 -2.56 -16.91
C ARG A 147 23.88 -1.34 -17.46
N LEU A 148 23.15 -0.32 -17.89
CA LEU A 148 23.72 0.89 -18.51
C LEU A 148 24.43 1.79 -17.48
N HIS A 149 23.84 1.93 -16.29
CA HIS A 149 24.29 2.86 -15.25
C HIS A 149 25.02 2.17 -14.10
N ARG A 150 25.64 1.01 -14.35
CA ARG A 150 26.35 0.23 -13.31
C ARG A 150 27.43 1.02 -12.57
N ALA A 151 28.05 2.01 -13.23
CA ALA A 151 29.08 2.84 -12.62
C ALA A 151 28.52 3.91 -11.67
N GLU A 152 27.26 4.30 -11.88
CA GLU A 152 26.58 5.37 -11.12
C GLU A 152 25.68 4.78 -10.01
N LEU A 153 25.18 3.56 -10.20
CA LEU A 153 24.27 2.90 -9.28
C LEU A 153 25.01 1.99 -8.28
N PRO A 154 24.87 2.22 -6.97
CA PRO A 154 25.41 1.34 -5.93
C PRO A 154 24.91 -0.10 -6.05
N GLY A 155 25.69 -1.06 -5.55
CA GLY A 155 25.37 -2.49 -5.62
C GLY A 155 24.04 -2.88 -4.96
N GLY A 156 23.56 -2.08 -4.00
CA GLY A 156 22.26 -2.26 -3.35
C GLY A 156 21.08 -2.28 -4.33
N TYR A 157 21.15 -1.53 -5.43
CA TYR A 157 20.10 -1.48 -6.45
C TYR A 157 19.97 -2.80 -7.21
N ARG A 158 21.11 -3.40 -7.58
CA ARG A 158 21.12 -4.71 -8.26
C ARG A 158 20.62 -5.80 -7.33
N ASN A 159 21.08 -5.81 -6.08
CA ASN A 159 20.63 -6.77 -5.08
C ASN A 159 19.11 -6.70 -4.84
N ALA A 160 18.56 -5.48 -4.75
CA ALA A 160 17.13 -5.27 -4.62
C ALA A 160 16.36 -5.80 -5.84
N TYR A 161 16.84 -5.51 -7.06
CA TYR A 161 16.23 -6.05 -8.27
C TYR A 161 16.21 -7.58 -8.29
N ASP A 162 17.34 -8.23 -7.99
CA ASP A 162 17.46 -9.69 -8.03
C ASP A 162 16.60 -10.36 -6.95
N GLU A 163 16.37 -9.71 -5.80
CA GLU A 163 15.41 -10.16 -4.78
C GLU A 163 13.96 -10.05 -5.26
N ILE A 164 13.57 -8.88 -5.80
CA ILE A 164 12.21 -8.62 -6.28
C ILE A 164 11.87 -9.52 -7.47
N SER A 165 12.78 -9.64 -8.43
CA SER A 165 12.65 -10.45 -9.64
C SER A 165 12.36 -11.91 -9.30
N ARG A 166 13.17 -12.49 -8.38
CA ARG A 166 12.94 -13.87 -7.88
C ARG A 166 11.59 -14.01 -7.16
N GLY A 167 11.18 -13.01 -6.39
CA GLY A 167 9.88 -13.01 -5.72
C GLY A 167 8.71 -12.95 -6.70
N LEU A 168 8.83 -12.19 -7.79
CA LEU A 168 7.78 -12.08 -8.81
C LEU A 168 7.61 -13.37 -9.61
N ASP A 169 8.69 -14.14 -9.79
CA ASP A 169 8.63 -15.43 -10.48
C ASP A 169 7.99 -16.53 -9.61
N LEU A 170 8.08 -16.41 -8.28
CA LEU A 170 7.53 -17.36 -7.30
C LEU A 170 6.80 -16.60 -6.16
N PRO A 171 5.63 -16.00 -6.44
CA PRO A 171 4.93 -15.21 -5.44
C PRO A 171 4.33 -16.11 -4.35
N GLU A 172 4.47 -15.69 -3.10
CA GLU A 172 3.81 -16.37 -1.98
C GLU A 172 2.38 -15.87 -1.84
N GLN A 173 1.46 -16.81 -1.63
CA GLN A 173 0.05 -16.48 -1.40
C GLN A 173 -0.13 -16.08 0.06
N VAL A 174 0.03 -14.79 0.34
CA VAL A 174 -0.13 -14.23 1.69
C VAL A 174 -1.53 -13.65 1.85
N THR A 175 -2.18 -13.96 2.98
CA THR A 175 -3.40 -13.25 3.41
C THR A 175 -3.03 -11.85 3.87
N ALA A 176 -2.87 -10.93 2.92
CA ALA A 176 -2.48 -9.56 3.18
C ALA A 176 -3.71 -8.71 3.54
N THR A 177 -3.60 -7.92 4.62
CA THR A 177 -4.63 -6.94 5.00
C THR A 177 -4.52 -5.70 4.11
N GLY A 178 -5.63 -5.07 3.71
CA GLY A 178 -5.60 -3.82 2.94
C GLY A 178 -5.54 -3.99 1.41
N SER A 179 -5.96 -2.95 0.69
CA SER A 179 -6.10 -3.01 -0.76
C SER A 179 -4.76 -3.13 -1.48
N ALA A 180 -4.73 -3.83 -2.61
CA ALA A 180 -3.53 -4.01 -3.41
C ALA A 180 -2.88 -2.69 -3.85
N SER A 181 -3.65 -1.60 -4.02
CA SER A 181 -3.10 -0.28 -4.36
C SER A 181 -2.32 0.33 -3.19
N VAL A 182 -2.86 0.25 -1.97
CA VAL A 182 -2.17 0.78 -0.78
C VAL A 182 -0.90 0.01 -0.50
N ARG A 183 -0.94 -1.33 -0.64
CA ARG A 183 0.23 -2.19 -0.41
C ARG A 183 1.36 -1.89 -1.42
N ARG A 184 1.03 -1.65 -2.70
CA ARG A 184 2.00 -1.18 -3.70
C ARG A 184 2.63 0.15 -3.34
N ALA A 185 1.80 1.14 -2.99
CA ALA A 185 2.29 2.48 -2.67
C ALA A 185 3.21 2.47 -1.44
N LEU A 186 2.84 1.69 -0.42
CA LEU A 186 3.64 1.49 0.78
C LEU A 186 4.98 0.83 0.47
N ALA A 187 4.96 -0.29 -0.25
CA ALA A 187 6.17 -1.01 -0.64
C ALA A 187 7.10 -0.16 -1.53
N CYS A 188 6.53 0.71 -2.39
CA CYS A 188 7.28 1.68 -3.19
C CYS A 188 8.07 2.66 -2.31
N GLN A 189 7.40 3.31 -1.34
CA GLN A 189 8.06 4.27 -0.45
C GLN A 189 9.17 3.61 0.38
N ILE A 190 8.85 2.48 1.02
CA ILE A 190 9.81 1.73 1.82
C ILE A 190 11.05 1.32 1.02
N GLN A 191 10.87 0.85 -0.21
CA GLN A 191 11.99 0.44 -1.06
C GLN A 191 12.91 1.63 -1.39
N ARG A 192 12.34 2.83 -1.64
CA ARG A 192 13.10 4.05 -1.88
C ARG A 192 13.90 4.48 -0.67
N ASP A 193 13.28 4.49 0.51
CA ASP A 193 14.00 4.85 1.74
C ASP A 193 15.12 3.87 2.06
N ARG A 194 14.90 2.57 1.86
CA ARG A 194 15.94 1.56 2.03
C ARG A 194 17.14 1.85 1.15
N LEU A 195 16.91 2.14 -0.13
CA LEU A 195 17.99 2.47 -1.07
C LEU A 195 18.72 3.77 -0.70
N ARG A 196 18.00 4.76 -0.16
CA ARG A 196 18.61 6.03 0.29
C ARG A 196 19.44 5.90 1.56
N ASN A 197 19.08 4.95 2.44
CA ASN A 197 19.79 4.69 3.69
C ASN A 197 20.93 3.67 3.55
N ASP A 198 20.93 2.89 2.46
CA ASP A 198 21.98 1.91 2.11
C ASP A 198 23.16 2.55 1.33
N VAL A 199 23.08 3.85 0.99
CA VAL A 199 24.09 4.65 0.26
C VAL A 199 24.84 5.57 1.22
#